data_AF-A0A443YMF6-F1
#
_entry.id   AF-A0A443YMF6-F1
#
_cell.length_a   1.000
_cell.length_b   1.000
_cell.length_c   1.000
_cell.angle_alpha   90.00
_cell.angle_beta   90.00
_cell.angle_gamma   90.00
#
_symmetry.space_group_name_H-M   'P 1'
#
loop_
_entity.id
_entity.type
_entity.pdbx_description
1 polymer ?
#
loop_
_entity_poly.entity_id
_entity_poly.type
_entity_poly.pdbx_seq_one_letter_code
_entity_poly.pdbx_strand_id
1 'polypeptide(L)'
;MKKLMMICGLLFGMVAFAQAQQEGGRPGGPGGRMGANPEARVKQLDEKLKLSDDQKAKLTTIFTEQGEAQKKLREEAGGDRQAMMEKMQKMRADLETKVSSVLNDEQKKTYKAMLDEQKAEMEKRMKERQGGN
;
A
#
# COMPACT_ATOMS: atom_id res chain seq x y z
N MET A 1 47.43 13.53 -5.84
CA MET A 1 48.69 12.88 -5.42
C MET A 1 48.87 13.03 -3.91
N LYS A 2 49.17 11.89 -3.24
CA LYS A 2 49.80 11.76 -1.91
C LYS A 2 48.86 12.12 -0.74
N LYS A 3 48.39 11.17 0.08
CA LYS A 3 49.16 10.21 0.90
C LYS A 3 48.35 8.90 1.06
N LEU A 4 48.82 7.78 0.49
CA LEU A 4 49.25 6.55 1.18
C LEU A 4 48.72 6.41 2.63
N MET A 5 47.81 5.46 2.88
CA MET A 5 48.07 4.06 3.30
C MET A 5 48.65 3.95 4.71
N MET A 6 47.91 3.32 5.62
CA MET A 6 48.46 2.39 6.63
C MET A 6 47.32 1.52 7.21
N ILE A 7 47.48 0.22 7.03
CA ILE A 7 46.69 -0.90 7.54
C ILE A 7 47.15 -1.20 8.96
N CYS A 8 46.23 -1.45 9.90
CA CYS A 8 46.45 -2.33 11.04
C CYS A 8 45.12 -2.95 11.46
N GLY A 9 45.01 -4.27 11.27
CA GLY A 9 43.90 -5.06 11.78
C GLY A 9 44.02 -5.27 13.29
N LEU A 10 42.87 -5.34 13.96
CA LEU A 10 42.76 -6.02 15.25
C LEU A 10 41.41 -6.73 15.32
N LEU A 11 41.49 -8.06 15.46
CA LEU A 11 40.39 -8.96 15.71
C LEU A 11 39.97 -8.90 17.20
N PHE A 12 38.74 -9.38 17.44
CA PHE A 12 38.09 -9.78 18.70
C PHE A 12 37.34 -8.74 19.53
N GLY A 13 36.08 -9.07 19.79
CA GLY A 13 35.25 -8.43 20.82
C GLY A 13 33.76 -8.74 20.67
N MET A 14 33.36 -10.01 20.78
CA MET A 14 31.96 -10.39 20.92
C MET A 14 31.48 -9.92 22.30
N VAL A 15 30.67 -8.86 22.33
CA VAL A 15 29.90 -8.48 23.52
C VAL A 15 28.43 -8.72 23.22
N ALA A 16 27.91 -9.80 23.80
CA ALA A 16 26.50 -10.07 23.88
C ALA A 16 25.82 -8.99 24.73
N PHE A 17 25.14 -8.05 24.08
CA PHE A 17 24.10 -7.27 24.74
C PHE A 17 22.76 -7.98 24.52
N ALA A 18 22.43 -8.81 25.50
CA ALA A 18 21.06 -9.12 25.85
C ALA A 18 20.38 -7.80 26.27
N GLN A 19 19.71 -7.15 25.34
CA GLN A 19 18.71 -6.13 25.65
C GLN A 19 17.35 -6.76 25.42
N ALA A 20 16.85 -7.27 26.55
CA ALA A 20 15.47 -7.34 26.96
C ALA A 20 14.44 -6.88 25.91
N GLN A 21 13.54 -7.81 25.59
CA GLN A 21 12.17 -7.51 25.22
C GLN A 21 11.62 -6.36 26.08
N GLN A 22 11.52 -5.18 25.48
CA GLN A 22 10.59 -4.14 25.91
C GLN A 22 9.80 -3.70 24.68
N GLU A 23 8.71 -4.46 24.47
CA GLU A 23 7.38 -3.98 24.16
C GLU A 23 7.26 -2.56 23.55
N GLY A 24 6.74 -2.49 22.32
CA GLY A 24 6.29 -1.21 21.77
C GLY A 24 6.17 -1.13 20.27
N GLY A 25 5.43 -2.07 19.65
CA GLY A 25 4.98 -1.94 18.27
C GLY A 25 6.02 -2.34 17.23
N ARG A 26 5.85 -3.52 16.62
CA ARG A 26 6.42 -3.79 15.30
C ARG A 26 6.05 -2.61 14.38
N PRO A 27 7.00 -1.86 13.81
CA PRO A 27 6.69 -0.97 12.70
C PRO A 27 5.98 -1.84 11.67
N GLY A 28 4.74 -1.49 11.35
CA GLY A 28 3.91 -2.29 10.44
C GLY A 28 4.73 -2.73 9.25
N GLY A 29 4.63 -4.02 8.90
CA GLY A 29 5.35 -4.61 7.78
C GLY A 29 5.16 -3.78 6.49
N PRO A 30 5.89 -4.08 5.41
CA PRO A 30 6.06 -3.22 4.23
C PRO A 30 4.79 -2.67 3.53
N GLY A 31 3.58 -3.07 3.94
CA GLY A 31 2.30 -2.49 3.50
C GLY A 31 1.65 -1.45 4.43
N GLY A 32 2.24 -1.11 5.59
CA GLY A 32 1.58 -0.27 6.61
C GLY A 32 1.57 1.25 6.36
N ARG A 33 2.40 1.74 5.42
CA ARG A 33 2.51 3.19 5.12
C ARG A 33 2.08 3.58 3.71
N MET A 34 2.01 2.63 2.77
CA MET A 34 1.74 2.93 1.36
C MET A 34 0.24 3.23 1.08
N GLY A 35 -0.66 2.89 2.01
CA GLY A 35 -2.10 3.11 1.84
C GLY A 35 -2.64 4.45 2.34
N ALA A 36 -1.84 5.24 3.06
CA ALA A 36 -2.32 6.40 3.80
C ALA A 36 -2.06 7.76 3.13
N ASN A 37 -1.32 7.81 2.04
CA ASN A 37 -0.97 9.05 1.35
C ASN A 37 -1.75 9.15 0.01
N PRO A 38 -2.79 10.00 -0.08
CA PRO A 38 -3.56 10.23 -1.30
C PRO A 38 -2.68 10.62 -2.49
N GLU A 39 -1.72 11.51 -2.29
CA GLU A 39 -0.85 12.06 -3.34
C GLU A 39 0.06 10.98 -3.94
N ALA A 40 0.59 10.08 -3.12
CA ALA A 40 1.41 8.96 -3.58
C ALA A 40 0.60 8.01 -4.48
N ARG A 41 -0.66 7.78 -4.15
CA ARG A 41 -1.56 6.94 -4.96
C ARG A 41 -1.92 7.61 -6.28
N VAL A 42 -2.17 8.91 -6.26
CA VAL A 42 -2.37 9.68 -7.50
C VAL A 42 -1.12 9.63 -8.38
N LYS A 43 0.08 9.80 -7.81
CA LYS A 43 1.35 9.70 -8.57
C LYS A 43 1.52 8.34 -9.26
N GLN A 44 1.22 7.23 -8.57
CA GLN A 44 1.28 5.89 -9.18
C GLN A 44 0.28 5.70 -10.33
N LEU A 45 -0.92 6.27 -10.21
CA LEU A 45 -1.89 6.27 -11.31
C LEU A 45 -1.44 7.18 -12.46
N ASP A 46 -0.87 8.33 -12.14
CA ASP A 46 -0.37 9.29 -13.14
C ASP A 46 0.75 8.71 -14.00
N GLU A 47 1.67 7.94 -13.40
CA GLU A 47 2.75 7.26 -14.13
C GLU A 47 2.22 6.39 -15.28
N LYS A 48 1.06 5.75 -15.09
CA LYS A 48 0.47 4.78 -16.02
C LYS A 48 -0.63 5.38 -16.91
N LEU A 49 -1.43 6.29 -16.36
CA LEU A 49 -2.61 6.86 -17.02
C LEU A 49 -2.38 8.24 -17.62
N LYS A 50 -1.24 8.88 -17.32
CA LYS A 50 -0.90 10.24 -17.75
C LYS A 50 -2.07 11.20 -17.48
N LEU A 51 -2.36 11.39 -16.20
CA LEU A 51 -3.52 12.13 -15.73
C LEU A 51 -3.35 13.62 -15.99
N SER A 52 -4.45 14.32 -16.30
CA SER A 52 -4.46 15.78 -16.28
C SER A 52 -4.43 16.32 -14.85
N ASP A 53 -4.10 17.59 -14.68
CA ASP A 53 -4.06 18.22 -13.35
C ASP A 53 -5.44 18.20 -12.67
N ASP A 54 -6.52 18.42 -13.42
CA ASP A 54 -7.89 18.30 -12.93
C ASP A 54 -8.21 16.88 -12.43
N GLN A 55 -7.74 15.85 -13.15
CA GLN A 55 -7.93 14.46 -12.75
C GLN A 55 -7.13 14.16 -11.48
N LYS A 56 -5.89 14.63 -11.38
CA LYS A 56 -5.05 14.48 -10.17
C LYS A 56 -5.71 15.12 -8.95
N ALA A 57 -6.26 16.33 -9.10
CA ALA A 57 -6.97 17.02 -8.02
C ALA A 57 -8.20 16.22 -7.56
N LYS A 58 -9.07 15.81 -8.48
CA LYS A 58 -10.26 15.00 -8.18
C LYS A 58 -9.91 13.66 -7.51
N LEU A 59 -8.90 12.96 -8.02
CA LEU A 59 -8.45 11.69 -7.46
C LEU A 59 -7.82 11.85 -6.07
N THR A 60 -7.12 12.95 -5.81
CA THR A 60 -6.59 13.27 -4.48
C THR A 60 -7.71 13.41 -3.46
N THR A 61 -8.78 14.14 -3.80
CA THR A 61 -9.98 14.25 -2.96
C THR A 61 -10.63 12.88 -2.72
N ILE A 62 -10.84 12.10 -3.78
CA ILE A 62 -11.44 10.76 -3.69
C ILE A 62 -10.63 9.84 -2.75
N PHE A 63 -9.30 9.83 -2.86
CA PHE A 63 -8.45 9.00 -1.99
C PHE A 63 -8.36 9.52 -0.56
N THR A 64 -8.48 10.83 -0.36
CA THR A 64 -8.55 11.44 0.98
C THR A 64 -9.82 10.98 1.70
N GLU A 65 -10.99 11.14 1.04
CA GLU A 65 -12.28 10.67 1.57
C GLU A 65 -12.25 9.17 1.88
N GLN A 66 -11.66 8.37 1.00
CA GLN A 66 -11.54 6.93 1.21
C GLN A 66 -10.68 6.62 2.44
N GLY A 67 -9.57 7.33 2.62
CA GLY A 67 -8.69 7.16 3.79
C GLY A 67 -9.43 7.45 5.10
N GLU A 68 -10.20 8.53 5.13
CA GLU A 68 -11.04 8.89 6.27
C GLU A 68 -12.14 7.87 6.54
N ALA A 69 -12.85 7.42 5.49
CA ALA A 69 -13.89 6.40 5.60
C ALA A 69 -13.32 5.07 6.13
N GLN A 70 -12.12 4.69 5.67
CA GLN A 70 -11.45 3.49 6.15
C GLN A 70 -11.02 3.62 7.61
N LYS A 71 -10.57 4.81 8.04
CA LYS A 71 -10.23 5.07 9.44
C LYS A 71 -11.46 4.92 10.33
N LYS A 72 -12.57 5.59 9.99
CA LYS A 72 -13.85 5.48 10.73
C LYS A 72 -14.34 4.04 10.79
N LEU A 73 -14.31 3.34 9.66
CA LEU A 73 -14.71 1.93 9.60
C LEU A 73 -13.89 1.04 10.55
N ARG A 74 -12.58 1.29 10.66
CA ARG A 74 -11.71 0.53 11.57
C ARG A 74 -12.03 0.82 13.04
N GLU A 75 -12.34 2.07 13.36
CA GLU A 75 -12.74 2.49 14.70
C GLU A 75 -14.11 1.90 15.09
N GLU A 76 -15.08 1.92 14.17
CA GLU A 76 -16.44 1.41 14.38
C GLU A 76 -16.51 -0.12 14.48
N ALA A 77 -15.73 -0.85 13.67
CA ALA A 77 -15.85 -2.30 13.59
C ALA A 77 -15.37 -3.02 14.86
N GLY A 78 -14.62 -2.35 15.75
CA GLY A 78 -14.30 -2.87 17.10
C GLY A 78 -13.62 -4.25 17.15
N GLY A 79 -13.08 -4.75 16.02
CA GLY A 79 -12.50 -6.09 15.92
C GLY A 79 -13.36 -7.14 15.21
N ASP A 80 -14.60 -6.84 14.83
CA ASP A 80 -15.41 -7.71 13.96
C ASP A 80 -14.83 -7.75 12.55
N ARG A 81 -14.10 -8.83 12.27
CA ARG A 81 -13.41 -9.02 11.00
C ARG A 81 -14.37 -9.27 9.84
N GLN A 82 -15.51 -9.92 10.07
CA GLN A 82 -16.42 -10.27 8.99
C GLN A 82 -17.19 -9.02 8.53
N ALA A 83 -17.72 -8.24 9.47
CA ALA A 83 -18.36 -6.96 9.16
C ALA A 83 -17.38 -5.97 8.51
N MET A 84 -16.12 -5.95 8.97
CA MET A 84 -15.07 -5.15 8.33
C MET A 84 -14.82 -5.58 6.88
N MET A 85 -14.74 -6.89 6.62
CA MET A 85 -14.48 -7.40 5.27
C MET A 85 -15.57 -7.00 4.27
N GLU A 86 -16.83 -7.15 4.63
CA GLU A 86 -17.97 -6.78 3.76
C GLU A 86 -17.98 -5.28 3.47
N LYS A 87 -17.86 -4.44 4.51
CA LYS A 87 -17.81 -2.98 4.35
C LYS A 87 -16.60 -2.53 3.52
N MET A 88 -15.44 -3.19 3.69
CA MET A 88 -14.25 -2.93 2.88
C MET A 88 -14.44 -3.34 1.41
N GLN A 89 -15.15 -4.44 1.12
CA GLN A 89 -15.47 -4.83 -0.26
C GLN A 89 -16.35 -3.79 -0.93
N LYS A 90 -17.40 -3.33 -0.25
CA LYS A 90 -18.27 -2.26 -0.76
C LYS A 90 -17.50 -0.96 -1.01
N MET A 91 -16.68 -0.53 -0.06
CA MET A 91 -15.84 0.67 -0.19
C MET A 91 -14.87 0.58 -1.39
N ARG A 92 -14.36 -0.63 -1.71
CA ARG A 92 -13.52 -0.84 -2.90
C ARG A 92 -14.30 -0.65 -4.20
N ALA A 93 -15.51 -1.21 -4.29
CA ALA A 93 -16.36 -1.07 -5.47
C ALA A 93 -16.81 0.39 -5.69
N ASP A 94 -17.14 1.08 -4.60
CA ASP A 94 -17.51 2.50 -4.65
C ASP A 94 -16.31 3.36 -5.10
N LEU A 95 -15.11 3.07 -4.58
CA LEU A 95 -13.89 3.74 -5.00
C LEU A 95 -13.59 3.53 -6.48
N GLU A 96 -13.66 2.28 -6.96
CA GLU A 96 -13.43 1.95 -8.37
C GLU A 96 -14.36 2.76 -9.29
N THR A 97 -15.64 2.84 -8.92
CA THR A 97 -16.65 3.63 -9.64
C THR A 97 -16.29 5.12 -9.66
N LYS A 98 -15.97 5.70 -8.49
CA LYS A 98 -15.56 7.10 -8.37
C LYS A 98 -14.31 7.39 -9.21
N VAL A 99 -13.28 6.56 -9.13
CA VAL A 99 -12.04 6.71 -9.92
C VAL A 99 -12.34 6.64 -11.42
N SER A 100 -13.07 5.62 -11.86
CA SER A 100 -13.43 5.43 -13.28
C SER A 100 -14.21 6.62 -13.87
N SER A 101 -15.06 7.27 -13.07
CA SER A 101 -15.82 8.45 -13.51
C SER A 101 -14.96 9.69 -13.81
N VAL A 102 -13.75 9.75 -13.26
CA VAL A 102 -12.79 10.86 -13.49
C VAL A 102 -11.93 10.61 -14.73
N LEU A 103 -11.83 9.36 -15.18
CA LEU A 103 -10.97 8.96 -16.29
C LEU A 103 -11.67 9.12 -17.63
N ASN A 104 -10.89 9.37 -18.69
CA ASN A 104 -11.37 9.26 -20.06
C ASN A 104 -11.39 7.80 -20.53
N ASP A 105 -11.92 7.54 -21.73
CA ASP A 105 -12.15 6.18 -22.20
C ASP A 105 -10.87 5.37 -22.45
N GLU A 106 -9.79 6.01 -22.86
CA GLU A 106 -8.48 5.35 -23.02
C GLU A 106 -7.89 4.98 -21.67
N GLN A 107 -7.92 5.90 -20.71
CA GLN A 107 -7.44 5.68 -19.35
C GLN A 107 -8.26 4.60 -18.63
N LYS A 108 -9.59 4.54 -18.84
CA LYS A 108 -10.44 3.48 -18.29
C LYS A 108 -10.01 2.10 -18.75
N LYS A 109 -9.60 1.92 -20.01
CA LYS A 109 -9.10 0.63 -20.51
C LYS A 109 -7.84 0.20 -19.77
N THR A 110 -6.88 1.11 -19.63
CA THR A 110 -5.64 0.84 -18.87
C THR A 110 -5.94 0.58 -17.39
N TYR A 111 -6.85 1.36 -16.80
CA TYR A 111 -7.27 1.19 -15.41
C TYR A 111 -7.91 -0.19 -15.17
N LYS A 112 -8.83 -0.60 -16.04
CA LYS A 112 -9.44 -1.92 -15.98
C LYS A 112 -8.40 -3.04 -16.09
N ALA A 113 -7.46 -2.94 -17.03
CA ALA A 113 -6.41 -3.95 -17.20
C ALA A 113 -5.56 -4.10 -15.92
N MET A 114 -5.22 -2.99 -15.26
CA MET A 114 -4.51 -3.03 -13.97
C MET A 114 -5.31 -3.68 -12.84
N LEU A 115 -6.64 -3.51 -12.83
CA LEU A 115 -7.52 -4.15 -11.84
C LEU A 115 -7.63 -5.66 -12.09
N ASP A 116 -7.79 -6.06 -13.35
CA ASP A 116 -7.84 -7.46 -13.76
C ASP A 116 -6.53 -8.17 -13.40
N GLU A 117 -5.37 -7.55 -13.66
CA GLU A 117 -4.05 -8.08 -13.31
C GLU A 117 -3.89 -8.25 -11.80
N GLN A 118 -4.27 -7.25 -11.00
CA GLN A 118 -4.23 -7.34 -9.54
C GLN A 118 -5.12 -8.46 -9.01
N LYS A 119 -6.31 -8.64 -9.60
CA LYS A 119 -7.24 -9.71 -9.23
C LYS A 119 -6.64 -11.08 -9.56
N ALA A 120 -6.07 -11.25 -10.75
CA ALA A 120 -5.41 -12.49 -11.16
C ALA A 120 -4.21 -12.83 -10.26
N GLU A 121 -3.40 -11.83 -9.90
CA GLU A 121 -2.28 -12.02 -8.97
C GLU A 121 -2.76 -12.41 -7.57
N MET A 122 -3.83 -11.79 -7.08
CA MET A 122 -4.45 -12.15 -5.80
C MET A 122 -4.95 -13.60 -5.82
N GLU A 123 -5.66 -14.00 -6.87
CA GLU A 123 -6.15 -15.38 -7.04
C GLU A 123 -5.00 -16.38 -7.09
N LYS A 124 -3.91 -16.06 -7.81
CA LYS A 124 -2.71 -16.89 -7.87
C LYS A 124 -2.10 -17.08 -6.47
N ARG A 125 -1.89 -16.00 -5.72
CA ARG A 125 -1.36 -16.04 -4.34
C ARG A 125 -2.27 -16.83 -3.40
N MET A 126 -3.58 -16.77 -3.60
CA MET A 126 -4.54 -17.55 -2.81
C MET A 126 -4.44 -19.06 -3.11
N LYS A 127 -4.30 -19.43 -4.39
CA LYS A 127 -4.08 -20.84 -4.80
C LYS A 127 -2.77 -21.40 -4.25
N GLU A 128 -1.68 -20.64 -4.34
CA GLU A 128 -0.37 -21.04 -3.80
C GLU A 128 -0.41 -21.29 -2.29
N ARG A 129 -1.17 -20.48 -1.53
CA ARG A 129 -1.37 -20.68 -0.09
C ARG A 129 -2.23 -21.90 0.24
N GLN A 130 -3.15 -22.29 -0.65
CA GLN A 130 -4.03 -23.45 -0.44
C GLN A 130 -3.37 -24.77 -0.86
N GLY A 131 -2.45 -24.75 -1.84
CA GLY A 131 -1.74 -25.93 -2.31
C GLY A 131 -0.43 -26.24 -1.58
N GLY A 132 -0.02 -25.40 -0.62
CA GLY A 132 1.21 -25.55 0.16
C GLY A 132 1.01 -26.25 1.52
N ASN A 133 -0.06 -27.04 1.69
CA ASN A 133 -0.37 -27.76 2.93
C ASN A 133 -0.37 -29.27 2.73
#